data_AF-A0A662WD47-F1
#
_entry.id   AF-A0A662WD47-F1
#
_cell.length_a   1.000
_cell.length_b   1.000
_cell.length_c   1.000
_cell.angle_alpha   90.00
_cell.angle_beta   90.00
_cell.angle_gamma   90.00
#
_symmetry.space_group_name_H-M   'P 1'
#
loop_
_entity.id
_entity.type
_entity.pdbx_description
1 polymer ?
#
loop_
_entity_poly.entity_id
_entity_poly.type
_entity_poly.pdbx_seq_one_letter_code
_entity_poly.pdbx_strand_id
1 'polypeptide(L)'
;MLEVIYNPDSFFQKEKEQRSWRGFAVVIIAAFLSSVNGYIIAAPLSESIYEYMSSRMPAEQARIVANTTYVASTFSPFVIVIINWIVISAVLHAISAIFDGKGKFADTLKLIAYSFVPSIVLFPANLYMSIENAKLIEAYGFEMLKNSEIATASALLSFAALIWQFTLWRFGILHARNLSGRSATIVALIPFAVLAAISIYSLINLRGLTP
;
A
#
# COMPACT_ATOMS: atom_id res chain seq x y z
N MET A 1 -11.00 -17.78 5.05
CA MET A 1 -10.22 -16.53 5.12
C MET A 1 -8.86 -16.74 5.75
N LEU A 2 -8.73 -17.32 6.95
CA LEU A 2 -7.42 -17.55 7.59
C LEU A 2 -6.43 -18.36 6.72
N GLU A 3 -6.93 -19.28 5.88
CA GLU A 3 -6.10 -20.04 4.92
C GLU A 3 -5.23 -19.17 4.02
N VAL A 4 -5.64 -17.93 3.69
CA VAL A 4 -4.81 -17.01 2.88
C VAL A 4 -3.47 -16.68 3.55
N ILE A 5 -3.39 -16.81 4.87
CA ILE A 5 -2.21 -16.49 5.68
C ILE A 5 -1.24 -17.68 5.72
N TYR A 6 -1.73 -18.88 6.03
CA TYR A 6 -0.89 -20.06 6.29
C TYR A 6 -0.80 -21.06 5.12
N ASN A 7 -1.77 -21.05 4.21
CA ASN A 7 -1.79 -21.91 3.01
C ASN A 7 -2.42 -21.16 1.82
N PRO A 8 -1.75 -20.10 1.33
CA PRO A 8 -2.28 -19.27 0.25
C PRO A 8 -2.56 -20.07 -1.02
N ASP A 9 -1.78 -21.12 -1.33
CA ASP A 9 -2.00 -21.92 -2.54
C ASP A 9 -3.37 -22.60 -2.55
N SER A 10 -3.68 -23.35 -1.48
CA SER A 10 -4.97 -24.02 -1.33
C SER A 10 -6.12 -23.01 -1.27
N PHE A 11 -5.91 -21.87 -0.60
CA PHE A 11 -6.89 -20.79 -0.53
C PHE A 11 -7.24 -20.28 -1.94
N PHE A 12 -6.24 -19.91 -2.75
CA PHE A 12 -6.46 -19.35 -4.09
C PHE A 12 -7.06 -20.37 -5.06
N GLN A 13 -6.69 -21.64 -4.93
CA GLN A 13 -7.29 -22.72 -5.71
C GLN A 13 -8.81 -22.81 -5.46
N LYS A 14 -9.22 -22.87 -4.19
CA LYS A 14 -10.64 -22.92 -3.81
C LYS A 14 -11.37 -21.62 -4.18
N GLU A 15 -10.72 -20.49 -4.00
CA GLU A 15 -11.35 -19.18 -4.22
C GLU A 15 -11.60 -18.92 -5.71
N LYS A 16 -10.74 -19.42 -6.60
CA LYS A 16 -10.94 -19.33 -8.06
C LYS A 16 -12.30 -19.88 -8.49
N GLU A 17 -12.71 -21.03 -7.93
CA GLU A 17 -13.94 -21.74 -8.30
C GLU A 17 -15.21 -21.08 -7.74
N GLN A 18 -15.10 -20.28 -6.68
CA GLN A 18 -16.24 -19.60 -6.10
C GLN A 18 -16.76 -18.48 -7.02
N ARG A 19 -18.09 -18.32 -7.13
CA ARG A 19 -18.67 -17.17 -7.86
C ARG A 19 -18.54 -15.84 -7.10
N SER A 20 -18.24 -15.90 -5.80
CA SER A 20 -18.26 -14.75 -4.89
C SER A 20 -17.14 -13.74 -5.18
N TRP A 21 -17.40 -12.45 -4.97
CA TRP A 21 -16.43 -11.35 -5.07
C TRP A 21 -15.96 -10.88 -3.68
N ARG A 22 -15.77 -11.82 -2.74
CA ARG A 22 -15.35 -11.50 -1.37
C ARG A 22 -14.01 -10.74 -1.31
N GLY A 23 -13.13 -10.93 -2.29
CA GLY A 23 -11.91 -10.14 -2.44
C GLY A 23 -12.18 -8.62 -2.52
N PHE A 24 -13.28 -8.18 -3.13
CA PHE A 24 -13.64 -6.76 -3.18
C PHE A 24 -13.84 -6.17 -1.77
N ALA A 25 -14.45 -6.92 -0.84
CA ALA A 25 -14.59 -6.48 0.54
C ALA A 25 -13.21 -6.31 1.22
N VAL A 26 -12.23 -7.15 0.91
CA VAL A 26 -10.85 -7.00 1.41
C VAL A 26 -10.25 -5.67 0.96
N VAL A 27 -10.40 -5.31 -0.31
CA VAL A 27 -9.90 -4.04 -0.87
C VAL A 27 -10.59 -2.85 -0.22
N ILE A 28 -11.92 -2.89 -0.07
CA ILE A 28 -12.68 -1.81 0.56
C ILE A 28 -12.29 -1.63 2.03
N ILE A 29 -12.17 -2.73 2.79
CA ILE A 29 -11.71 -2.67 4.18
C ILE A 29 -10.31 -2.06 4.23
N ALA A 30 -9.37 -2.53 3.41
CA ALA A 30 -8.03 -1.97 3.36
C ALA A 30 -8.03 -0.47 3.01
N ALA A 31 -8.86 -0.05 2.05
CA ALA A 31 -9.00 1.36 1.67
C ALA A 31 -9.48 2.24 2.83
N PHE A 32 -10.50 1.78 3.57
CA PHE A 32 -10.97 2.46 4.77
C PHE A 32 -9.88 2.54 5.85
N LEU A 33 -9.19 1.43 6.13
CA LEU A 33 -8.12 1.40 7.12
C LEU A 33 -6.94 2.31 6.74
N SER A 34 -6.59 2.40 5.45
CA SER A 34 -5.59 3.35 4.95
C SER A 34 -6.04 4.80 5.15
N SER A 35 -7.32 5.11 4.92
CA SER A 35 -7.89 6.45 5.16
C SER A 35 -7.92 6.80 6.65
N VAL A 36 -8.19 5.84 7.54
CA VAL A 36 -8.10 6.06 9.00
C VAL A 36 -6.69 6.46 9.41
N ASN A 37 -5.66 5.77 8.90
CA ASN A 37 -4.26 6.16 9.16
C ASN A 37 -3.97 7.57 8.62
N GLY A 38 -4.45 7.89 7.42
CA GLY A 38 -4.31 9.20 6.80
C GLY A 38 -4.98 10.33 7.57
N TYR A 39 -6.18 10.08 8.12
CA TYR A 39 -6.91 11.03 8.95
C TYR A 39 -6.17 11.38 10.24
N ILE A 40 -5.54 10.39 10.89
CA ILE A 40 -4.80 10.59 12.15
C ILE A 40 -3.65 11.59 11.98
N ILE A 41 -2.95 11.53 10.84
CA ILE A 41 -1.83 12.44 10.55
C ILE A 41 -2.28 13.76 9.90
N ALA A 42 -3.52 13.84 9.38
CA ALA A 42 -3.94 14.93 8.51
C ALA A 42 -3.89 16.31 9.19
N ALA A 43 -4.41 16.43 10.41
CA ALA A 43 -4.42 17.70 11.14
C ALA A 43 -2.99 18.17 11.52
N PRO A 44 -2.17 17.36 12.22
CA PRO A 44 -0.80 17.76 12.54
C PRO A 44 0.03 18.09 11.29
N LEU A 45 -0.11 17.28 10.23
CA LEU A 45 0.61 17.51 8.98
C LEU A 45 0.16 18.81 8.29
N SER A 46 -1.14 19.06 8.24
CA SER A 46 -1.69 20.29 7.66
C SER A 46 -1.17 21.53 8.38
N GLU A 47 -1.18 21.55 9.71
CA GLU A 47 -0.73 22.72 10.47
C GLU A 47 0.79 22.91 10.33
N SER A 48 1.57 21.83 10.42
CA SER A 48 3.02 21.91 10.21
C SER A 48 3.37 22.40 8.79
N ILE A 49 2.60 22.02 7.76
CA ILE A 49 2.76 22.53 6.40
C ILE A 49 2.38 24.01 6.31
N TYR A 50 1.31 24.44 6.99
CA TYR A 50 0.93 25.85 7.05
C TYR A 50 2.05 26.70 7.65
N GLU A 51 2.57 26.32 8.81
CA GLU A 51 3.67 27.03 9.48
C GLU A 51 4.90 27.14 8.57
N TYR A 52 5.29 26.01 7.97
CA TYR A 52 6.40 25.95 7.04
C TYR A 52 6.22 26.86 5.82
N MET A 53 5.04 26.82 5.19
CA MET A 53 4.76 27.58 3.97
C MET A 53 4.52 29.06 4.24
N SER A 54 3.89 29.42 5.36
CA SER A 54 3.60 30.81 5.72
C SER A 54 4.86 31.67 5.85
N SER A 55 6.02 31.05 6.12
CA SER A 55 7.32 31.71 6.13
C SER A 55 7.88 32.03 4.72
N ARG A 56 7.26 31.51 3.65
CA ARG A 56 7.77 31.55 2.27
C ARG A 56 6.79 32.10 1.26
N MET A 57 5.50 32.13 1.60
CA MET A 57 4.44 32.60 0.72
C MET A 57 3.37 33.33 1.54
N PRO A 58 2.49 34.12 0.89
CA PRO A 58 1.39 34.79 1.56
C PRO A 58 0.52 33.80 2.36
N ALA A 59 0.08 34.22 3.55
CA ALA A 59 -0.65 33.36 4.49
C ALA A 59 -1.89 32.69 3.86
N GLU A 60 -2.60 33.40 2.98
CA GLU A 60 -3.76 32.87 2.26
C GLU A 60 -3.37 31.68 1.36
N GLN A 61 -2.27 31.80 0.62
CA GLN A 61 -1.78 30.71 -0.24
C GLN A 61 -1.29 29.53 0.60
N ALA A 62 -0.58 29.80 1.70
CA ALA A 62 -0.15 28.76 2.63
C ALA A 62 -1.34 27.99 3.24
N ARG A 63 -2.43 28.68 3.57
CA ARG A 63 -3.64 28.05 4.11
C ARG A 63 -4.36 27.19 3.08
N ILE A 64 -4.41 27.60 1.81
CA ILE A 64 -4.95 26.76 0.72
C ILE A 64 -4.16 25.46 0.59
N VAL A 65 -2.82 25.53 0.61
CA VAL A 65 -1.95 24.34 0.57
C VAL A 65 -2.22 23.43 1.76
N ALA A 66 -2.25 23.97 2.98
CA ALA A 66 -2.52 23.21 4.19
C ALA A 66 -3.89 22.51 4.16
N ASN A 67 -4.96 23.22 3.80
CA ASN A 67 -6.30 22.63 3.67
C ASN A 67 -6.32 21.52 2.61
N THR A 68 -5.61 21.71 1.50
CA THR A 68 -5.47 20.69 0.45
C THR A 68 -4.73 19.47 0.98
N THR A 69 -3.65 19.67 1.76
CA THR A 69 -2.92 18.60 2.44
C THR A 69 -3.82 17.83 3.39
N TYR A 70 -4.63 18.51 4.22
CA TYR A 70 -5.57 17.86 5.12
C TYR A 70 -6.53 16.92 4.39
N VAL A 71 -7.18 17.43 3.33
CA VAL A 71 -8.14 16.67 2.52
C VAL A 71 -7.44 15.51 1.81
N ALA A 72 -6.27 15.76 1.20
CA ALA A 72 -5.52 14.74 0.49
C ALA A 72 -5.05 13.62 1.43
N SER A 73 -4.46 13.95 2.58
CA SER A 73 -4.02 12.97 3.57
C SER A 73 -5.17 12.11 4.08
N THR A 74 -6.38 12.67 4.18
CA THR A 74 -7.57 11.92 4.64
C THR A 74 -8.12 10.99 3.56
N PHE A 75 -8.36 11.49 2.35
CA PHE A 75 -9.16 10.78 1.34
C PHE A 75 -8.33 10.09 0.25
N SER A 76 -7.16 10.64 -0.10
CA SER A 76 -6.32 10.06 -1.16
C SER A 76 -5.91 8.61 -0.88
N PRO A 77 -5.59 8.19 0.37
CA PRO A 77 -5.25 6.78 0.63
C PRO A 77 -6.36 5.80 0.25
N PHE A 78 -7.63 6.15 0.48
CA PHE A 78 -8.77 5.31 0.10
C PHE A 78 -8.79 5.09 -1.41
N VAL A 79 -8.68 6.17 -2.18
CA VAL A 79 -8.74 6.16 -3.64
C VAL A 79 -7.52 5.44 -4.22
N ILE A 80 -6.33 5.70 -3.66
CA ILE A 80 -5.07 5.07 -4.10
C ILE A 80 -5.11 3.55 -3.91
N VAL A 81 -5.68 3.04 -2.82
CA VAL A 81 -5.81 1.58 -2.63
C VAL A 81 -6.62 0.93 -3.76
N ILE A 82 -7.75 1.54 -4.13
CA ILE A 82 -8.62 1.02 -5.21
C ILE A 82 -7.92 1.12 -6.57
N ILE A 83 -7.29 2.25 -6.88
CA ILE A 83 -6.52 2.44 -8.12
C ILE A 83 -5.39 1.42 -8.19
N ASN A 84 -4.61 1.29 -7.12
CA ASN A 84 -3.46 0.39 -7.05
C ASN A 84 -3.88 -1.07 -7.27
N TRP A 85 -5.00 -1.50 -6.67
CA TRP A 85 -5.55 -2.83 -6.90
C TRP A 85 -5.82 -3.11 -8.38
N ILE A 86 -6.48 -2.18 -9.08
CA ILE A 86 -6.82 -2.31 -10.50
C ILE A 86 -5.53 -2.30 -11.35
N VAL A 87 -4.62 -1.36 -11.08
CA VAL A 87 -3.36 -1.19 -11.82
C VAL A 87 -2.48 -2.42 -11.67
N ILE A 88 -2.24 -2.90 -10.44
CA ILE A 88 -1.43 -4.10 -10.19
C ILE A 88 -2.06 -5.32 -10.83
N SER A 89 -3.38 -5.47 -10.75
CA SER A 89 -4.09 -6.56 -11.43
C SER A 89 -3.88 -6.50 -12.95
N ALA A 90 -3.96 -5.31 -13.55
CA ALA A 90 -3.77 -5.11 -14.98
C ALA A 90 -2.33 -5.41 -15.41
N VAL A 91 -1.34 -4.95 -14.64
CA VAL A 91 0.08 -5.23 -14.88
C VAL A 91 0.36 -6.73 -14.81
N LEU A 92 -0.08 -7.40 -13.75
CA LEU A 92 0.09 -8.85 -13.60
C LEU A 92 -0.60 -9.63 -14.72
N HIS A 93 -1.81 -9.22 -15.10
CA HIS A 93 -2.54 -9.84 -16.21
C HIS A 93 -1.80 -9.66 -17.54
N ALA A 94 -1.33 -8.45 -17.85
CA ALA A 94 -0.63 -8.16 -19.09
C ALA A 94 0.69 -8.94 -19.18
N ILE A 95 1.51 -8.91 -18.15
CA ILE A 95 2.79 -9.64 -18.13
C ILE A 95 2.55 -11.15 -18.24
N SER A 96 1.50 -11.68 -17.60
CA SER A 96 1.20 -13.12 -17.68
C SER A 96 0.92 -13.61 -19.11
N ALA A 97 0.52 -12.73 -20.03
CA ALA A 97 0.28 -13.10 -21.43
C ALA A 97 1.57 -13.55 -22.14
N ILE A 98 2.73 -13.07 -21.73
CA ILE A 98 4.05 -13.48 -22.24
C ILE A 98 4.36 -14.94 -21.86
N PHE A 99 3.72 -15.44 -20.79
CA PHE A 99 3.89 -16.79 -20.27
C PHE A 99 2.67 -17.69 -20.56
N ASP A 100 1.97 -17.42 -21.66
CA ASP A 100 0.78 -18.18 -22.09
C ASP A 100 -0.36 -18.24 -21.06
N GLY A 101 -0.47 -17.21 -20.20
CA GLY A 101 -1.53 -17.13 -19.20
C GLY A 101 -2.93 -17.17 -19.81
N LYS A 102 -3.82 -17.98 -19.23
CA LYS A 102 -5.21 -18.18 -19.66
C LYS A 102 -6.18 -17.83 -18.54
N GLY A 103 -7.26 -17.11 -18.86
CA GLY A 103 -8.29 -16.71 -17.90
C GLY A 103 -8.75 -15.28 -18.15
N LYS A 104 -9.85 -14.85 -17.54
CA LYS A 104 -10.38 -13.50 -17.77
C LYS A 104 -9.68 -12.51 -16.84
N PHE A 105 -9.64 -11.23 -17.24
CA PHE A 105 -9.15 -10.17 -16.37
C PHE A 105 -9.90 -10.10 -15.04
N ALA A 106 -11.21 -10.37 -15.06
CA ALA A 106 -12.05 -10.45 -13.87
C ALA A 106 -11.54 -11.48 -12.83
N ASP A 107 -10.98 -12.62 -13.28
CA ASP A 107 -10.42 -13.64 -12.39
C ASP A 107 -9.14 -13.13 -11.72
N THR A 108 -8.30 -12.42 -12.48
CA THR A 108 -7.11 -11.75 -11.93
C THR A 108 -7.51 -10.69 -10.92
N LEU A 109 -8.41 -9.78 -11.28
CA LEU A 109 -8.86 -8.71 -10.41
C LEU A 109 -9.43 -9.27 -9.09
N LYS A 110 -10.28 -10.30 -9.18
CA LYS A 110 -10.87 -10.97 -8.02
C LYS A 110 -9.81 -11.58 -7.09
N LEU A 111 -8.84 -12.31 -7.62
CA LEU A 111 -7.84 -12.99 -6.78
C LEU A 111 -6.77 -12.01 -6.25
N ILE A 112 -6.32 -11.05 -7.04
CA ILE A 112 -5.32 -10.06 -6.60
C ILE A 112 -5.85 -9.16 -5.48
N ALA A 113 -7.17 -9.04 -5.33
CA ALA A 113 -7.79 -8.33 -4.21
C ALA A 113 -7.33 -8.84 -2.82
N TYR A 114 -7.02 -10.12 -2.70
CA TYR A 114 -6.52 -10.71 -1.45
C TYR A 114 -5.10 -10.28 -1.10
N SER A 115 -4.35 -9.67 -2.03
CA SER A 115 -3.06 -9.07 -1.70
C SER A 115 -3.17 -7.94 -0.68
N PHE A 116 -4.35 -7.38 -0.41
CA PHE A 116 -4.57 -6.39 0.65
C PHE A 116 -4.81 -7.00 2.04
N VAL A 117 -4.77 -8.32 2.20
CA VAL A 117 -4.85 -8.96 3.53
C VAL A 117 -3.74 -8.49 4.49
N PRO A 118 -2.45 -8.38 4.09
CA PRO A 118 -1.39 -7.89 4.96
C PRO A 118 -1.69 -6.50 5.54
N SER A 119 -2.27 -5.58 4.78
CA SER A 119 -2.62 -4.25 5.31
C SER A 119 -3.70 -4.30 6.39
N ILE A 120 -4.63 -5.27 6.30
CA ILE A 120 -5.65 -5.47 7.33
C ILE A 120 -5.02 -6.09 8.58
N VAL A 121 -4.20 -7.14 8.40
CA VAL A 121 -3.54 -7.84 9.51
C VAL A 121 -2.58 -6.92 10.27
N LEU A 122 -1.83 -6.09 9.54
CA LEU A 122 -0.84 -5.16 10.09
C LEU A 122 -1.46 -3.82 10.51
N PHE A 123 -2.78 -3.64 10.42
CA PHE A 123 -3.44 -2.38 10.74
C PHE A 123 -3.16 -1.89 12.18
N PRO A 124 -3.21 -2.73 13.24
CA PRO A 124 -2.93 -2.24 14.60
C PRO A 124 -1.52 -1.63 14.75
N ALA A 125 -0.52 -2.23 14.12
CA ALA A 125 0.85 -1.70 14.12
C ALA A 125 0.96 -0.40 13.32
N ASN A 126 0.34 -0.33 12.14
CA ASN A 126 0.29 0.89 11.33
C ASN A 126 -0.45 2.03 12.04
N LEU A 127 -1.53 1.71 12.76
CA LEU A 127 -2.31 2.66 13.54
C LEU A 127 -1.47 3.27 14.67
N TYR A 128 -0.78 2.43 15.43
CA TYR A 128 0.16 2.87 16.47
C TYR A 128 1.24 3.78 15.88
N MET A 129 1.88 3.36 14.79
CA MET A 129 2.90 4.17 14.10
C MET A 129 2.36 5.51 13.60
N SER A 130 1.13 5.55 13.08
CA SER A 130 0.49 6.77 12.61
C SER A 130 0.21 7.75 13.76
N ILE A 131 -0.21 7.25 14.93
CA ILE A 131 -0.40 8.05 16.14
C ILE A 131 0.93 8.63 16.63
N GLU A 132 1.99 7.82 16.69
CA GLU A 132 3.31 8.29 17.11
C GLU A 132 3.92 9.29 16.13
N ASN A 133 3.76 9.06 14.81
CA ASN A 133 4.14 10.04 13.80
C ASN A 133 3.35 11.34 13.94
N ALA A 134 2.04 11.28 14.19
CA ALA A 134 1.19 12.46 14.40
C ALA A 134 1.69 13.32 15.57
N LYS A 135 2.00 12.69 16.72
CA LYS A 135 2.59 13.37 17.89
C LYS A 135 3.93 14.01 17.56
N LEU A 136 4.78 13.33 16.79
CA LEU A 136 6.08 13.85 16.41
C LEU A 136 5.95 15.09 15.50
N ILE A 137 5.04 15.03 14.52
CA ILE A 137 4.75 16.16 13.62
C ILE A 137 4.20 17.34 14.44
N GLU A 138 3.30 17.10 15.37
CA GLU A 138 2.72 18.16 16.23
C GLU A 138 3.79 18.83 17.10
N ALA A 139 4.70 18.05 17.68
CA ALA A 139 5.70 18.58 18.60
C ALA A 139 6.89 19.26 17.91
N TYR A 140 7.32 18.78 16.73
CA TYR A 140 8.58 19.18 16.12
C TYR A 140 8.50 19.47 14.62
N GLY A 141 7.31 19.39 14.04
CA GLY A 141 7.08 19.57 12.61
C GLY A 141 7.38 18.34 11.75
N PHE A 142 6.87 18.33 10.52
CA PHE A 142 6.95 17.18 9.61
C PHE A 142 8.39 16.82 9.19
N GLU A 143 9.31 17.79 9.23
CA GLU A 143 10.72 17.58 8.84
C GLU A 143 11.43 16.56 9.77
N MET A 144 11.00 16.46 11.03
CA MET A 144 11.57 15.50 11.99
C MET A 144 11.23 14.04 11.68
N LEU A 145 10.25 13.78 10.80
CA LEU A 145 9.97 12.42 10.34
C LEU A 145 11.16 11.81 9.59
N LYS A 146 11.99 12.61 8.92
CA LYS A 146 13.13 12.10 8.15
C LYS A 146 14.09 11.29 9.04
N ASN A 147 14.45 11.84 10.19
CA ASN A 147 15.43 11.24 11.10
C ASN A 147 14.78 10.38 12.20
N SER A 148 13.49 10.10 12.10
CA SER A 148 12.75 9.43 13.16
C SER A 148 12.87 7.91 13.10
N GLU A 149 13.15 7.31 14.26
CA GLU A 149 13.13 5.85 14.42
C GLU A 149 11.73 5.27 14.14
N ILE A 150 10.66 5.97 14.52
CA ILE A 150 9.29 5.50 14.28
C ILE A 150 8.92 5.58 12.78
N ALA A 151 9.37 6.61 12.07
CA ALA A 151 9.18 6.71 10.62
C ALA A 151 9.95 5.60 9.88
N THR A 152 11.18 5.33 10.33
CA THR A 152 11.99 4.21 9.85
C THR A 152 11.31 2.87 10.10
N ALA A 153 10.78 2.64 11.30
CA ALA A 153 10.04 1.41 11.63
C ALA A 153 8.78 1.27 10.77
N SER A 154 8.08 2.37 10.49
CA SER A 154 6.91 2.41 9.58
C SER A 154 7.29 2.00 8.15
N ALA A 155 8.42 2.49 7.65
CA ALA A 155 8.92 2.12 6.33
C ALA A 155 9.32 0.64 6.26
N LEU A 156 9.98 0.11 7.29
CA LEU A 156 10.34 -1.32 7.37
C LEU A 156 9.11 -2.22 7.45
N LEU A 157 8.10 -1.83 8.24
CA LEU A 157 6.83 -2.57 8.31
C LEU A 157 6.12 -2.59 6.96
N SER A 158 6.11 -1.45 6.26
CA SER A 158 5.54 -1.34 4.91
C SER A 158 6.28 -2.23 3.91
N PHE A 159 7.61 -2.31 4.00
CA PHE A 159 8.42 -3.19 3.17
C PHE A 159 8.16 -4.68 3.47
N ALA A 160 8.04 -5.05 4.74
CA ALA A 160 7.64 -6.41 5.13
C ALA A 160 6.24 -6.77 4.59
N ALA A 161 5.29 -5.81 4.63
CA ALA A 161 3.97 -5.97 4.04
C ALA A 161 4.04 -6.17 2.52
N LEU A 162 4.96 -5.49 1.82
CA LEU A 162 5.18 -5.65 0.38
C LEU A 162 5.73 -7.04 0.03
N ILE A 163 6.66 -7.59 0.82
CA ILE A 163 7.15 -8.96 0.65
C ILE A 163 6.01 -9.98 0.81
N TRP A 164 5.13 -9.75 1.78
CA TRP A 164 3.96 -10.59 1.95
C TRP A 164 2.98 -10.45 0.77
N GLN A 165 2.72 -9.22 0.31
CA GLN A 165 1.93 -8.94 -0.88
C GLN A 165 2.44 -9.69 -2.11
N PHE A 166 3.76 -9.71 -2.34
CA PHE A 166 4.38 -10.46 -3.43
C PHE A 166 4.03 -11.94 -3.39
N THR A 167 4.04 -12.55 -2.20
CA THR A 167 3.64 -13.96 -2.04
C THR A 167 2.19 -14.17 -2.48
N LEU A 168 1.30 -13.25 -2.14
CA LEU A 168 -0.11 -13.32 -2.52
C LEU A 168 -0.33 -13.01 -4.00
N TRP A 169 0.42 -12.10 -4.60
CA TRP A 169 0.41 -11.87 -6.05
C TRP A 169 0.83 -13.12 -6.82
N ARG A 170 1.89 -13.79 -6.35
CA ARG A 170 2.36 -15.04 -6.95
C ARG A 170 1.26 -16.09 -7.00
N PHE A 171 0.62 -16.41 -5.87
CA PHE A 171 -0.43 -17.43 -5.85
C PHE A 171 -1.72 -16.96 -6.55
N GLY A 172 -2.07 -15.69 -6.40
CA GLY A 172 -3.22 -15.10 -7.07
C GLY A 172 -3.12 -15.19 -8.59
N ILE A 173 -1.98 -14.80 -9.17
CA ILE A 173 -1.77 -14.88 -10.62
C ILE A 173 -1.60 -16.32 -11.12
N LEU A 174 -0.96 -17.19 -10.32
CA LEU A 174 -0.83 -18.62 -10.61
C LEU A 174 -2.20 -19.24 -10.91
N HIS A 175 -3.16 -19.04 -9.99
CA HIS A 175 -4.50 -19.62 -10.12
C HIS A 175 -5.39 -18.85 -11.09
N ALA A 176 -5.32 -17.52 -11.11
CA ALA A 176 -6.13 -16.69 -12.01
C ALA A 176 -5.79 -16.90 -13.49
N ARG A 177 -4.51 -17.18 -13.79
CA ARG A 177 -4.01 -17.26 -15.17
C ARG A 177 -3.50 -18.64 -15.57
N ASN A 178 -3.71 -19.66 -14.73
CA ASN A 178 -3.28 -21.04 -14.95
C ASN A 178 -1.78 -21.14 -15.28
N LEU A 179 -0.95 -20.36 -14.59
CA LEU A 179 0.49 -20.33 -14.83
C LEU A 179 1.20 -21.46 -14.07
N SER A 180 2.38 -21.85 -14.57
CA SER A 180 3.32 -22.63 -13.77
C SER A 180 3.79 -21.83 -12.55
N GLY A 181 4.21 -22.53 -11.49
CA GLY A 181 4.76 -21.87 -10.31
C GLY A 181 5.98 -20.98 -10.59
N ARG A 182 6.80 -21.30 -11.60
CA ARG A 182 7.96 -20.48 -12.01
C ARG A 182 7.51 -19.22 -12.74
N SER A 183 6.62 -19.35 -13.72
CA SER A 183 6.10 -18.22 -14.48
C SER A 183 5.35 -17.24 -13.58
N ALA A 184 4.51 -17.74 -12.66
CA ALA A 184 3.80 -16.91 -11.70
C ALA A 184 4.75 -16.11 -10.78
N THR A 185 5.85 -16.71 -10.34
CA THR A 185 6.88 -16.00 -9.57
C THR A 185 7.48 -14.86 -10.39
N ILE A 186 7.88 -15.10 -11.64
CA ILE A 186 8.51 -14.07 -12.49
C ILE A 186 7.52 -12.92 -12.75
N VAL A 187 6.25 -13.25 -13.06
CA VAL A 187 5.20 -12.26 -13.28
C VAL A 187 4.97 -11.39 -12.05
N ALA A 188 4.91 -11.99 -10.85
CA ALA A 188 4.75 -11.26 -9.60
C ALA A 188 6.00 -10.47 -9.18
N LEU A 189 7.19 -10.93 -9.58
CA LEU A 189 8.46 -10.33 -9.21
C LEU A 189 8.64 -8.95 -9.86
N ILE A 190 8.11 -8.74 -11.07
CA ILE A 190 8.26 -7.47 -11.79
C ILE A 190 7.64 -6.28 -11.03
N PRO A 191 6.33 -6.27 -10.70
CA PRO A 191 5.75 -5.17 -9.93
C PRO A 191 6.33 -5.10 -8.51
N PHE A 192 6.66 -6.25 -7.90
CA PHE A 192 7.36 -6.25 -6.62
C PHE A 192 8.71 -5.54 -6.68
N ALA A 193 9.56 -5.83 -7.67
CA ALA A 193 10.88 -5.24 -7.80
C ALA A 193 10.81 -3.72 -7.99
N VAL A 194 9.85 -3.24 -8.78
CA VAL A 194 9.60 -1.79 -8.96
C VAL A 194 9.20 -1.14 -7.63
N LEU A 195 8.22 -1.70 -6.93
CA LEU A 195 7.74 -1.15 -5.65
C LEU A 195 8.78 -1.27 -4.53
N ALA A 196 9.57 -2.34 -4.54
CA ALA A 196 10.67 -2.56 -3.61
C ALA A 196 11.79 -1.55 -3.84
N ALA A 197 12.16 -1.28 -5.09
CA ALA A 197 13.13 -0.24 -5.43
C ALA A 197 12.68 1.14 -4.95
N ILE A 198 11.41 1.50 -5.18
CA ILE A 198 10.82 2.75 -4.68
C ILE A 198 10.87 2.80 -3.15
N SER A 199 10.52 1.71 -2.48
CA SER A 199 10.50 1.63 -1.02
C SER A 199 11.90 1.75 -0.40
N ILE A 200 12.90 1.10 -1.02
CA ILE A 200 14.31 1.20 -0.62
C ILE A 200 14.84 2.61 -0.84
N TYR A 201 14.56 3.21 -2.00
CA TYR A 201 14.93 4.58 -2.30
C TYR A 201 14.35 5.57 -1.27
N SER A 202 13.07 5.43 -0.94
CA SER A 202 12.43 6.23 0.12
C SER A 202 13.08 6.03 1.48
N LEU A 203 13.47 4.80 1.84
CA LEU A 203 14.13 4.50 3.11
C LEU A 203 15.54 5.09 3.19
N ILE A 204 16.29 5.07 2.09
CA ILE A 204 17.62 5.71 1.99
C ILE A 204 17.48 7.23 2.15
N ASN A 205 16.50 7.83 1.47
CA ASN A 205 16.25 9.28 1.53
C ASN A 205 15.74 9.75 2.89
N LEU A 206 14.94 8.92 3.59
CA LEU A 206 14.55 9.20 4.98
C LEU A 206 15.81 9.31 5.86
N ARG A 207 16.73 8.34 5.74
CA ARG A 207 17.90 8.25 6.62
C ARG A 207 19.07 9.17 6.27
N GLY A 208 19.00 9.96 5.20
CA GLY A 208 20.07 10.90 4.86
C GLY A 208 21.47 10.26 4.81
N LEU A 209 21.59 9.04 4.27
CA LEU A 209 22.91 8.43 4.01
C LEU A 209 23.54 9.00 2.73
N THR A 210 23.68 10.32 2.68
CA THR A 210 24.67 11.03 1.88
C THR A 210 25.02 12.31 2.64
N PRO A 211 26.31 12.55 2.94
CA PRO A 211 26.76 13.80 3.56
C PRO A 211 26.47 15.02 2.68
#